data_AF-A0A352A3X0-F1
#
_entry.id   AF-A0A352A3X0-F1
#
_cell.length_a   1.000
_cell.length_b   1.000
_cell.length_c   1.000
_cell.angle_alpha   90.00
_cell.angle_beta   90.00
_cell.angle_gamma   90.00
#
_symmetry.space_group_name_H-M   'P 1'
#
loop_
_entity.id
_entity.type
_entity.pdbx_description
1 polymer ?
#
loop_
_entity_poly.entity_id
_entity_poly.type
_entity_poly.pdbx_seq_one_letter_code
_entity_poly.pdbx_strand_id
1 'polypeptide(L)'
;MVENNLNWKDEAVTLYAAGIKINKIAELVCKSRKAISEHINSLDNLAAIKDVRTELKKNERKEQKRTWKAKFTEAEKAQLKRQHDIDVTVLSKERFFD
;
A
#
# COMPACT_ATOMS: atom_id res chain seq x y z
N MET A 1 -4.02 31.77 -16.88
CA MET A 1 -3.81 30.56 -16.07
C MET A 1 -4.48 29.43 -16.82
N VAL A 2 -3.72 28.39 -17.19
CA VAL A 2 -4.16 27.37 -18.17
C VAL A 2 -5.31 26.55 -17.59
N GLU A 3 -6.49 26.70 -18.17
CA GLU A 3 -7.65 25.85 -17.95
C GLU A 3 -7.39 24.47 -18.56
N ASN A 4 -6.69 23.60 -17.83
CA ASN A 4 -6.74 22.17 -18.08
C ASN A 4 -8.01 21.62 -17.41
N ASN A 5 -9.15 21.81 -18.08
CA ASN A 5 -10.39 21.08 -17.83
C ASN A 5 -10.28 19.62 -18.34
N LEU A 6 -9.09 19.01 -18.24
CA LEU A 6 -8.99 17.55 -18.31
C LEU A 6 -9.77 17.02 -17.11
N ASN A 7 -10.72 16.13 -17.38
CA ASN A 7 -11.72 15.67 -16.44
C ASN A 7 -11.03 15.04 -15.21
N TRP A 8 -10.81 15.85 -14.18
CA TRP A 8 -10.10 15.48 -12.96
C TRP A 8 -10.68 14.21 -12.30
N LYS A 9 -11.96 13.95 -12.59
CA LYS A 9 -12.71 12.75 -12.22
C LYS A 9 -12.08 11.49 -12.81
N ASP A 10 -11.86 11.45 -14.13
CA ASP A 10 -11.29 10.31 -14.84
C ASP A 10 -9.84 10.07 -14.42
N GLU A 11 -9.08 11.15 -14.23
CA GLU A 11 -7.71 11.07 -13.72
C GLU A 11 -7.68 10.52 -12.28
N ALA A 12 -8.56 11.01 -11.40
CA ALA A 12 -8.66 10.51 -10.03
C ALA A 12 -9.06 9.03 -9.98
N VAL A 13 -9.96 8.58 -10.86
CA VAL A 13 -10.35 7.16 -10.99
C VAL A 13 -9.16 6.32 -11.41
N THR A 14 -8.44 6.77 -12.44
CA THR A 14 -7.26 6.06 -12.99
C THR A 14 -6.16 5.93 -11.94
N LEU A 15 -5.82 7.02 -11.25
CA LEU A 15 -4.81 7.03 -10.18
C LEU A 15 -5.25 6.18 -8.97
N TYR A 16 -6.55 6.17 -8.67
CA TYR A 16 -7.09 5.34 -7.60
C TYR A 16 -7.04 3.85 -7.95
N ALA A 17 -7.37 3.47 -9.18
CA ALA A 17 -7.23 2.10 -9.67
C ALA A 17 -5.76 1.64 -9.63
N ALA A 18 -4.82 2.52 -9.98
CA ALA A 18 -3.38 2.28 -9.91
C ALA A 18 -2.80 2.13 -8.49
N GLY A 19 -3.62 2.22 -7.43
CA GLY A 19 -3.16 1.98 -6.06
C GLY A 19 -2.74 3.22 -5.27
N ILE A 20 -2.82 4.42 -5.85
CA ILE A 20 -2.40 5.68 -5.20
C ILE A 20 -3.40 6.10 -4.12
N LYS A 21 -2.93 6.62 -2.98
CA LYS A 21 -3.79 7.07 -1.87
C LYS A 21 -4.54 8.36 -2.24
N ILE A 22 -5.78 8.50 -1.76
CA ILE A 22 -6.64 9.68 -2.03
C ILE A 22 -5.95 11.00 -1.70
N ASN A 23 -5.19 11.10 -0.60
CA ASN A 23 -4.45 12.31 -0.26
C ASN A 23 -3.44 12.69 -1.35
N LYS A 24 -2.76 11.70 -1.95
CA LYS A 24 -1.78 11.97 -3.00
C LYS A 24 -2.46 12.33 -4.32
N ILE A 25 -3.62 11.73 -4.61
CA ILE A 25 -4.46 12.12 -5.75
C ILE A 25 -4.93 13.57 -5.59
N ALA A 26 -5.30 13.97 -4.37
CA ALA A 26 -5.70 15.35 -4.05
C ALA A 26 -4.59 16.37 -4.35
N GLU A 27 -3.35 16.03 -4.02
CA GLU A 27 -2.18 16.85 -4.37
C GLU A 27 -1.95 16.91 -5.89
N LEU A 28 -2.05 15.78 -6.59
CA LEU A 28 -1.76 15.69 -8.03
C LEU A 28 -2.80 16.43 -8.88
N VAL A 29 -4.07 16.28 -8.50
CA VAL A 29 -5.22 16.77 -9.27
C VAL A 29 -5.66 18.17 -8.78
N CYS A 30 -4.99 18.71 -7.76
CA CYS A 30 -5.28 20.02 -7.16
C CYS A 30 -6.75 20.17 -6.73
N LYS A 31 -7.32 19.11 -6.13
CA LYS A 31 -8.69 19.09 -5.60
C LYS A 31 -8.70 18.70 -4.13
N SER A 32 -9.78 19.03 -3.43
CA SER A 32 -9.92 18.63 -2.04
C SER A 32 -10.03 17.10 -1.92
N ARG A 33 -9.42 16.54 -0.85
CA ARG A 33 -9.56 15.13 -0.51
C ARG A 33 -11.03 14.69 -0.46
N LYS A 34 -11.90 15.57 0.08
CA LYS A 34 -13.33 15.32 0.20
C LYS A 34 -14.00 15.16 -1.16
N ALA A 35 -13.74 16.08 -2.10
CA ALA A 35 -14.31 16.02 -3.46
C ALA A 35 -13.89 14.74 -4.20
N ILE A 36 -12.63 14.33 -4.07
CA ILE A 36 -12.15 13.08 -4.67
C ILE A 36 -12.81 11.86 -4.01
N SER A 37 -12.90 11.85 -2.68
CA SER A 37 -13.53 10.75 -1.96
C SER A 37 -15.01 10.61 -2.31
N GLU A 38 -15.75 11.72 -2.38
CA GLU A 38 -17.16 11.72 -2.76
C GLU A 38 -17.34 11.19 -4.18
N HIS A 39 -16.53 11.66 -5.12
CA HIS A 39 -16.59 11.20 -6.51
C HIS A 39 -16.26 9.71 -6.65
N ILE A 40 -15.20 9.22 -6.00
CA ILE A 40 -14.84 7.79 -6.06
C ILE A 40 -15.95 6.94 -5.44
N ASN A 41 -16.55 7.39 -4.34
CA ASN A 41 -17.62 6.68 -3.68
C ASN A 41 -18.94 6.69 -4.46
N SER A 42 -19.13 7.65 -5.37
CA SER A 42 -20.31 7.71 -6.23
C SER A 42 -20.21 6.84 -7.49
N LEU A 43 -19.11 6.10 -7.68
CA LEU A 43 -18.94 5.24 -8.85
C LEU A 43 -19.63 3.89 -8.66
N ASP A 44 -20.46 3.50 -9.62
CA ASP A 44 -21.16 2.21 -9.60
C ASP A 44 -20.19 1.01 -9.69
N ASN A 45 -19.04 1.19 -10.34
CA ASN A 45 -18.00 0.16 -10.50
C ASN A 45 -16.93 0.19 -9.40
N LEU A 46 -17.15 0.88 -8.28
CA LEU A 46 -16.17 1.02 -7.20
C LEU A 46 -15.69 -0.32 -6.64
N ALA A 47 -16.56 -1.32 -6.55
CA ALA A 47 -16.20 -2.66 -6.08
C ALA A 47 -15.10 -3.28 -6.95
N ALA A 48 -15.29 -3.29 -8.27
CA ALA A 48 -14.30 -3.81 -9.22
C ALA A 48 -12.97 -3.04 -9.15
N ILE A 49 -13.02 -1.71 -9.00
CA ILE A 49 -11.80 -0.89 -8.85
C ILE A 49 -11.05 -1.24 -7.55
N LYS A 50 -11.77 -1.49 -6.45
CA LYS A 50 -11.17 -1.92 -5.18
C LYS A 50 -10.55 -3.32 -5.28
N ASP A 51 -11.12 -4.22 -6.06
CA ASP A 51 -10.57 -5.55 -6.29
C ASP A 51 -9.24 -5.48 -7.05
N VAL A 52 -9.21 -4.75 -8.18
CA VAL A 52 -7.97 -4.50 -8.94
C VAL A 52 -6.89 -3.89 -8.04
N ARG A 53 -7.26 -2.90 -7.22
CA ARG A 53 -6.34 -2.25 -6.27
C ARG A 53 -5.81 -3.23 -5.22
N THR A 54 -6.63 -4.18 -4.78
CA THR A 54 -6.25 -5.19 -3.79
C THR A 54 -5.27 -6.18 -4.40
N GLU A 55 -5.48 -6.60 -5.64
CA GLU A 55 -4.56 -7.46 -6.38
C GLU A 55 -3.21 -6.79 -6.64
N LEU A 56 -3.21 -5.53 -7.08
CA LEU A 56 -1.98 -4.75 -7.26
C LEU A 56 -1.17 -4.69 -5.97
N LYS A 57 -1.79 -4.33 -4.84
CA LYS A 57 -1.10 -4.30 -3.54
C LYS A 57 -0.60 -5.66 -3.10
N LYS A 58 -1.33 -6.74 -3.40
CA LYS A 58 -0.89 -8.10 -3.11
C LYS A 58 0.36 -8.46 -3.92
N ASN A 59 0.42 -8.06 -5.18
CA ASN A 59 1.57 -8.26 -6.04
C ASN A 59 2.78 -7.41 -5.60
N GLU A 60 2.57 -6.13 -5.27
CA GLU A 60 3.61 -5.27 -4.69
C GLU A 60 4.19 -5.87 -3.41
N ARG A 61 3.35 -6.37 -2.49
CA ARG A 61 3.83 -7.02 -1.26
C ARG A 61 4.62 -8.30 -1.55
N LYS A 62 4.19 -9.10 -2.52
CA LYS A 62 4.95 -10.29 -2.95
C LYS A 62 6.32 -9.88 -3.47
N GLU A 63 6.39 -8.82 -4.28
CA GLU A 63 7.65 -8.33 -4.84
C GLU A 63 8.56 -7.72 -3.78
N GLN A 64 8.02 -6.91 -2.86
CA GLN A 64 8.74 -6.41 -1.69
C GLN A 64 9.31 -7.56 -0.84
N LYS A 65 8.54 -8.63 -0.64
CA LYS A 65 9.00 -9.81 0.09
C LYS A 65 10.10 -10.56 -0.69
N ARG A 66 9.97 -10.68 -2.01
CA ARG A 66 10.98 -11.32 -2.88
C ARG A 66 12.29 -10.54 -2.87
N THR A 67 12.22 -9.24 -3.14
CA THR A 67 13.37 -8.33 -3.12
C THR A 67 14.03 -8.29 -1.75
N TRP A 68 13.26 -8.21 -0.66
CA TRP A 68 13.82 -8.32 0.70
C TRP A 68 14.58 -9.65 0.88
N LYS A 69 13.98 -10.77 0.46
CA LYS A 69 14.64 -12.09 0.57
C LYS A 69 15.87 -12.20 -0.32
N ALA A 70 15.90 -11.52 -1.46
CA ALA A 70 17.03 -11.54 -2.37
C ALA A 70 18.25 -10.78 -1.82
N LYS A 71 18.04 -9.85 -0.88
CA LYS A 71 19.14 -9.09 -0.23
C LYS A 71 20.05 -9.93 0.67
N PHE A 72 19.60 -11.11 1.09
CA PHE A 72 20.32 -11.95 2.05
C PHE A 72 20.72 -13.29 1.43
N THR A 73 21.93 -13.72 1.73
CA THR A 73 22.41 -15.08 1.49
C THR A 73 21.64 -16.09 2.34
N GLU A 74 21.76 -17.39 2.03
CA GLU A 74 21.11 -18.43 2.86
C GLU A 74 21.65 -18.47 4.30
N ALA A 75 22.95 -18.23 4.49
CA ALA A 75 23.57 -18.17 5.80
C ALA A 75 23.01 -17.01 6.65
N GLU A 76 22.91 -15.81 6.07
CA GLU A 76 22.33 -14.64 6.73
C GLU A 76 20.86 -14.85 7.08
N LYS A 77 20.08 -15.48 6.20
CA LYS A 77 18.68 -15.85 6.48
C LYS A 77 18.56 -16.79 7.67
N ALA A 78 19.44 -17.79 7.77
CA ALA A 78 19.45 -18.74 8.87
C ALA A 78 19.81 -18.05 10.19
N GLN A 79 20.78 -17.13 10.16
CA GLN A 79 21.16 -16.32 11.33
C GLN A 79 20.01 -15.40 11.78
N LEU A 80 19.38 -14.67 10.86
CA LEU A 80 18.20 -13.83 11.13
C LEU A 80 17.07 -14.63 11.80
N LYS A 81 16.82 -15.86 11.32
CA LYS A 81 15.81 -16.73 11.91
C LYS A 81 16.17 -17.14 13.34
N ARG A 82 17.42 -17.56 13.58
CA ARG A 82 17.89 -17.90 14.93
C ARG A 82 17.77 -16.72 15.89
N GLN A 83 18.16 -15.53 15.44
CA GLN A 83 18.04 -14.32 16.26
C GLN A 83 16.59 -14.01 16.60
N HIS A 84 15.69 -14.06 15.61
CA HIS A 84 14.25 -13.89 15.84
C HIS A 84 13.71 -14.87 16.88
N ASP A 85 14.07 -16.15 16.80
CA ASP A 85 13.60 -17.16 17.73
C ASP A 85 14.10 -16.91 19.17
N ILE A 86 15.33 -16.41 19.32
CA ILE A 86 15.89 -15.96 20.60
C ILE A 86 15.10 -14.75 21.11
N ASP A 87 14.90 -13.73 20.28
CA ASP A 87 14.21 -12.49 20.66
C ASP A 87 12.77 -12.78 21.13
N VAL A 88 12.03 -13.63 20.41
CA VAL A 88 10.68 -14.07 20.82
C VAL A 88 10.72 -14.79 22.17
N THR A 89 11.74 -15.63 22.39
CA THR A 89 11.90 -16.35 23.65
C THR A 89 12.21 -15.40 24.81
N VAL A 90 13.05 -14.38 24.59
CA VAL A 90 13.35 -13.36 25.60
C VAL A 90 12.12 -12.51 25.91
N LEU A 91 11.47 -11.95 24.89
CA LEU A 91 10.26 -11.13 25.04
C LEU A 91 9.12 -11.90 25.73
N SER A 92 8.95 -13.18 25.41
CA SER A 92 7.94 -14.00 26.06
C SER A 92 8.25 -14.25 27.53
N LYS A 93 9.52 -14.43 27.90
CA LYS A 93 9.92 -14.57 29.31
C LYS A 93 9.73 -13.27 30.07
N GLU A 94 10.19 -12.14 29.54
CA GLU A 94 10.03 -10.82 30.18
C GLU A 94 8.55 -10.50 30.45
N ARG A 95 7.63 -10.85 29.54
CA ARG A 95 6.19 -10.60 29.71
C ARG A 95 5.53 -11.36 30.86
N PHE A 96 6.13 -12.45 31.35
CA PHE A 96 5.57 -13.26 32.44
C PHE A 96 6.32 -13.10 33.77
N PHE A 97 7.37 -12.27 33.81
CA PHE A 97 8.19 -12.07 35.01
C PHE A 97 8.26 -10.60 35.48
N ASP A 98 7.35 -9.74 35.01
CA ASP A 98 7.07 -8.40 35.57
C ASP A 98 6.01 -8.44 36.67
#